data_AF-A0A2W7N267-F1
#
_entry.id   AF-A0A2W7N267-F1
#
_cell.length_a   1.000
_cell.length_b   1.000
_cell.length_c   1.000
_cell.angle_alpha   90.00
_cell.angle_beta   90.00
_cell.angle_gamma   90.00
#
_symmetry.space_group_name_H-M   'P 1'
#
loop_
_entity.id
_entity.type
_entity.pdbx_description
1 polymer ?
#
loop_
_entity_poly.entity_id
_entity_poly.type
_entity_poly.pdbx_seq_one_letter_code
_entity_poly.pdbx_strand_id
1 'polypeptide(L)'
;MAKKVNATKASSSKTPVDYVKRRSKLRRVHRAEVLFNEKEQEALDAYCKKHGIDNKARFIRETVMRCVMEHFVNDYPTLFDKGDLDKLRI
;
A
#
# COMPACT_ATOMS: atom_id res chain seq x y z
N MET A 1 -35.50 8.11 41.31
CA MET A 1 -34.93 6.90 40.67
C MET A 1 -34.47 7.26 39.28
N ALA A 2 -33.15 7.25 39.03
CA ALA A 2 -32.56 7.71 37.78
C ALA A 2 -32.61 6.61 36.70
N LYS A 3 -33.27 6.87 35.57
CA LYS A 3 -33.14 6.06 34.35
C LYS A 3 -31.80 6.40 33.69
N LYS A 4 -30.85 5.46 33.73
CA LYS A 4 -29.65 5.49 32.88
C LYS A 4 -30.09 5.33 31.42
N VAL A 5 -29.80 6.34 30.60
CA VAL A 5 -29.96 6.24 29.14
C VAL A 5 -28.70 5.59 28.60
N ASN A 6 -28.85 4.42 28.00
CA ASN A 6 -27.76 3.61 27.47
C ASN A 6 -27.06 4.32 26.30
N ALA A 7 -25.73 4.38 26.36
CA ALA A 7 -24.88 4.80 25.26
C ALA A 7 -24.96 3.78 24.12
N THR A 8 -25.72 4.10 23.08
CA THR A 8 -25.67 3.40 21.79
C THR A 8 -24.45 3.89 21.02
N LYS A 9 -23.54 2.95 20.70
CA LYS A 9 -22.31 3.13 19.92
C LYS A 9 -22.58 3.94 18.65
N ALA A 10 -21.91 5.08 18.51
CA ALA A 10 -21.91 5.88 17.30
C ALA A 10 -21.20 5.12 16.17
N SER A 11 -21.97 4.58 15.23
CA SER A 11 -21.49 4.28 13.89
C SER A 11 -21.04 5.62 13.27
N SER A 12 -19.74 5.80 13.06
CA SER A 12 -19.18 7.05 12.55
C SER A 12 -19.68 7.33 11.12
N SER A 13 -20.76 8.09 11.00
CA SER A 13 -21.23 8.64 9.73
C SER A 13 -20.27 9.74 9.29
N LYS A 14 -19.25 9.37 8.53
CA LYS A 14 -18.24 10.31 7.99
C LYS A 14 -18.94 11.31 7.05
N THR A 15 -18.88 12.61 7.36
CA THR A 15 -19.55 13.65 6.57
C THR A 15 -18.83 13.88 5.23
N PRO A 16 -19.51 14.39 4.18
CA PRO A 16 -18.91 14.62 2.86
C PRO A 16 -17.66 15.51 2.87
N VAL A 17 -17.56 16.44 3.83
CA VAL A 17 -16.45 17.39 3.98
C VAL A 17 -15.16 16.68 4.42
N ASP A 18 -15.27 15.62 5.21
CA ASP A 18 -14.13 14.84 5.70
C ASP A 18 -13.43 14.05 4.57
N TYR A 19 -14.19 13.64 3.54
CA TYR A 19 -13.64 12.95 2.38
C TYR A 19 -12.71 13.85 1.56
N VAL A 20 -13.14 15.09 1.31
CA VAL A 20 -12.37 16.08 0.54
C VAL A 20 -11.05 16.42 1.24
N LYS A 21 -11.09 16.60 2.56
CA LYS A 21 -9.92 16.91 3.39
C LYS A 21 -8.92 15.76 3.50
N ARG A 22 -9.36 14.50 3.39
CA ARG A 22 -8.43 13.35 3.30
C ARG A 22 -7.78 13.25 1.93
N ARG A 23 -8.54 13.47 0.86
CA ARG A 23 -8.05 13.35 -0.52
C ARG A 23 -6.96 14.38 -0.85
N SER A 24 -7.04 15.56 -0.26
CA SER A 24 -6.00 16.60 -0.41
C SER A 24 -4.65 16.17 0.17
N LYS A 25 -4.63 15.36 1.25
CA LYS A 25 -3.41 14.83 1.87
C LYS A 25 -2.78 13.66 1.09
N LEU A 26 -3.56 12.98 0.26
CA LEU A 26 -3.08 11.87 -0.59
C LEU A 26 -2.64 12.35 -1.99
N ARG A 27 -2.54 13.66 -2.20
CA ARG A 27 -2.06 14.21 -3.47
C ARG A 27 -0.59 13.83 -3.65
N ARG A 28 -0.27 13.36 -4.85
CA ARG A 28 1.09 13.04 -5.26
C ARG A 28 1.78 14.35 -5.65
N VAL A 29 2.75 14.79 -4.85
CA VAL A 29 3.43 16.09 -5.02
C VAL A 29 4.89 15.91 -5.50
N HIS A 30 5.53 14.82 -5.10
CA HIS A 30 6.92 14.54 -5.44
C HIS A 30 7.03 13.94 -6.86
N ARG A 31 7.92 14.50 -7.67
CA ARG A 31 8.26 14.00 -9.01
C ARG A 31 9.34 12.93 -8.89
N ALA A 32 9.20 11.87 -9.68
CA ALA A 32 10.19 10.81 -9.83
C ALA A 32 10.38 10.55 -11.33
N GLU A 33 11.63 10.34 -11.73
CA GLU A 33 12.02 10.03 -13.10
C GLU A 33 12.78 8.69 -13.09
N VAL A 34 12.54 7.86 -14.08
CA VAL A 34 13.22 6.57 -14.26
C VAL A 34 13.64 6.49 -15.72
N LEU A 35 14.91 6.16 -15.93
CA LEU A 35 15.48 5.94 -17.26
C LEU A 35 15.62 4.43 -17.47
N PHE A 36 15.17 3.97 -18.62
CA PHE A 36 15.24 2.57 -19.03
C PHE A 36 16.12 2.44 -20.28
N ASN A 37 16.82 1.32 -20.40
CA ASN A 37 17.46 0.93 -21.64
C ASN A 37 16.42 0.47 -22.67
N GLU A 38 16.79 0.38 -23.95
CA GLU A 38 15.90 -0.03 -25.05
C GLU A 38 15.23 -1.37 -24.77
N LYS A 39 15.99 -2.38 -24.33
CA LYS A 39 15.46 -3.72 -24.02
C LYS A 39 14.51 -3.71 -22.82
N GLU A 40 14.80 -2.89 -21.81
CA GLU A 40 13.95 -2.78 -20.62
C GLU A 40 12.63 -2.11 -20.96
N GLN A 41 12.68 -1.07 -21.80
CA GLN A 41 11.50 -0.38 -22.30
C GLN A 41 10.64 -1.31 -23.16
N GLU A 42 11.24 -2.10 -24.04
CA GLU A 42 10.52 -3.09 -24.86
C GLU A 42 9.85 -4.16 -23.99
N ALA A 43 10.56 -4.70 -23.00
CA ALA A 43 10.02 -5.68 -22.07
C ALA A 43 8.85 -5.11 -21.25
N LEU A 44 8.97 -3.87 -20.76
CA LEU A 44 7.90 -3.19 -20.02
C LEU A 44 6.67 -2.98 -20.90
N ASP A 45 6.87 -2.58 -22.16
CA ASP A 45 5.79 -2.34 -23.10
C ASP A 45 5.07 -3.64 -23.48
N ALA A 46 5.81 -4.72 -23.72
CA ALA A 46 5.25 -6.05 -23.95
C ALA A 46 4.43 -6.53 -22.74
N TYR A 47 4.93 -6.33 -21.53
CA TYR A 47 4.22 -6.67 -20.30
C TYR A 47 2.92 -5.87 -20.16
N CYS A 48 2.97 -4.55 -20.35
CA CYS A 48 1.79 -3.69 -20.23
C CYS A 48 0.72 -4.06 -21.27
N LYS A 49 1.11 -4.37 -22.50
CA LYS A 49 0.19 -4.84 -23.56
C LYS A 49 -0.47 -6.17 -23.18
N LYS A 50 0.30 -7.13 -22.66
CA LYS A 50 -0.21 -8.45 -22.27
C LYS A 50 -1.25 -8.37 -21.15
N HIS A 51 -1.08 -7.44 -20.21
CA HIS A 51 -1.92 -7.32 -19.02
C HIS A 51 -2.97 -6.19 -19.11
N GLY A 52 -3.10 -5.50 -20.25
CA GLY A 52 -4.08 -4.42 -20.43
C GLY A 52 -3.82 -3.22 -19.51
N ILE A 53 -2.54 -2.87 -19.30
CA ILE A 53 -2.16 -1.77 -18.42
C ILE A 53 -2.04 -0.49 -19.23
N ASP A 54 -3.02 0.40 -19.06
CA ASP A 54 -3.06 1.69 -19.77
C ASP A 54 -2.06 2.71 -19.20
N ASN A 55 -1.81 2.66 -17.89
CA ASN A 55 -0.99 3.65 -17.19
C ASN A 55 0.30 3.03 -16.64
N LYS A 56 1.38 3.15 -17.44
CA LYS A 56 2.73 2.65 -17.09
C LYS A 56 3.26 3.26 -15.79
N ALA A 57 3.10 4.58 -15.61
CA ALA A 57 3.58 5.28 -14.41
C ALA A 57 2.87 4.80 -13.13
N ARG A 58 1.56 4.53 -13.22
CA ARG A 58 0.79 3.93 -12.13
C ARG A 58 1.35 2.55 -11.78
N PHE A 59 1.57 1.71 -12.79
CA PHE A 59 2.11 0.37 -12.61
C PHE A 59 3.48 0.40 -11.93
N ILE A 60 4.44 1.17 -12.46
CA ILE A 60 5.77 1.30 -11.88
C ILE A 60 5.70 1.70 -10.40
N ARG A 61 4.89 2.72 -10.09
CA ARG A 61 4.73 3.19 -8.70
C ARG A 61 4.15 2.10 -7.78
N GLU A 62 3.13 1.37 -8.23
CA GLU A 62 2.49 0.32 -7.43
C GLU A 62 3.44 -0.85 -7.19
N THR A 63 4.21 -1.25 -8.22
CA THR A 63 5.20 -2.32 -8.12
C THR A 63 6.34 -1.94 -7.18
N VAL A 64 6.92 -0.75 -7.33
CA VAL A 64 7.99 -0.27 -6.44
C VAL A 64 7.49 -0.18 -5.00
N MET A 65 6.31 0.41 -4.77
CA MET A 65 5.79 0.56 -3.41
C MET A 65 5.46 -0.79 -2.78
N ARG A 66 4.97 -1.77 -3.56
CA ARG A 66 4.73 -3.13 -3.07
C ARG A 66 6.03 -3.77 -2.60
N CYS A 67 7.08 -3.71 -3.43
CA CYS A 67 8.40 -4.25 -3.10
C CYS A 67 8.94 -3.62 -1.81
N VAL A 68 8.89 -2.28 -1.70
CA VAL A 68 9.32 -1.56 -0.49
C VAL A 68 8.55 -2.01 0.75
N MET A 69 7.21 -2.15 0.67
CA MET A 69 6.41 -2.62 1.80
C MET A 69 6.73 -4.07 2.19
N GLU A 70 6.92 -4.96 1.21
CA GLU A 70 7.31 -6.35 1.46
C GLU A 70 8.67 -6.43 2.16
N HIS A 71 9.65 -5.63 1.72
CA HIS A 71 10.94 -5.51 2.40
C HIS A 71 10.79 -5.02 3.83
N PHE A 72 10.01 -3.95 4.08
CA PHE A 72 9.79 -3.47 5.44
C PHE A 72 9.15 -4.50 6.37
N VAL A 73 8.26 -5.35 5.85
CA VAL A 73 7.65 -6.43 6.64
C VAL A 73 8.68 -7.52 6.96
N ASN A 74 9.53 -7.87 5.99
CA ASN A 74 10.55 -8.90 6.16
C ASN A 74 11.71 -8.46 7.06
N ASP A 75 12.10 -7.19 6.96
CA ASP A 75 13.22 -6.60 7.71
C ASP A 75 12.79 -6.11 9.10
N TYR A 76 11.48 -6.17 9.41
CA TYR A 76 10.99 -5.80 10.73
C TYR A 76 11.53 -6.83 11.75
N PRO A 77 12.30 -6.39 12.77
CA PRO A 77 12.89 -7.30 13.73
C PRO A 77 11.77 -8.01 14.51
N THR A 78 11.61 -9.30 14.25
CA THR A 78 10.70 -10.15 15.00
C THR A 78 11.40 -10.67 16.25
N LEU A 79 10.62 -10.93 17.31
CA LEU A 79 11.15 -11.44 18.58
C LEU A 79 11.91 -12.78 18.43
N PHE A 80 11.53 -13.54 17.40
CA PHE A 80 12.17 -14.80 17.03
C PHE A 80 12.51 -14.74 15.55
N ASP A 81 13.70 -15.20 15.19
CA ASP A 81 14.06 -15.43 13.81
C ASP A 81 13.41 -16.74 13.31
N LYS A 82 13.35 -16.93 11.99
CA LYS A 82 12.81 -18.16 11.38
C LYS A 82 13.48 -19.41 11.96
N GLY A 83 14.79 -19.35 12.20
CA GLY A 83 15.55 -20.45 12.80
C GLY A 83 15.21 -20.73 14.26
N ASP A 84 14.68 -19.76 15.02
CA ASP A 84 14.22 -19.99 16.39
C ASP A 84 12.81 -20.56 16.43
N LEU A 85 11.96 -20.16 15.48
CA LEU A 85 10.62 -20.72 15.31
C LEU A 85 10.66 -22.20 14.88
N ASP A 86 11.61 -22.57 14.02
CA ASP A 86 11.78 -23.96 13.57
C ASP A 86 12.14 -24.91 14.73
N LYS A 87 12.83 -24.42 15.76
CA LYS A 87 13.16 -25.20 16.98
C LYS A 87 11.94 -25.46 17.87
N LEU A 88 10.88 -24.67 17.74
CA LEU A 88 9.63 -24.82 18.51
C LEU A 88 8.66 -25.80 17.86
N ARG A 89 8.93 -26.24 16.63
CA ARG A 89 8.12 -27.24 15.92
C ARG A 89 8.48 -28.65 16.39
N ILE A 90 8.11 -28.94 17.64
CA ILE A 90 8.11 -30.27 18.25
C ILE A 90 6.90 -31.06 17.73
#